data_AF-A0A5Q2RGT8-F1
#
_entry.id   AF-A0A5Q2RGT8-F1
#
_cell.length_a   1.000
_cell.length_b   1.000
_cell.length_c   1.000
_cell.angle_alpha   90.00
_cell.angle_beta   90.00
_cell.angle_gamma   90.00
#
_symmetry.space_group_name_H-M   'P 1'
#
loop_
_entity.id
_entity.type
_entity.pdbx_description
1 polymer ?
#
loop_
_entity_poly.entity_id
_entity_poly.type
_entity_poly.pdbx_seq_one_letter_code
_entity_poly.pdbx_strand_id
1 'polypeptide(L)'
;MTPGRGPGSSQGEDRGPALRERVGGRRRRLPGGDGHRPGGPPDLLRRLRRPCRPVRRGDGGGRPRPGHQGVAVPLQLPGVPDRAARRVQGRGVPVNVNYRYLDDELAYLIDNSDSEVLVFHTSLGDRVSRVVDRLPRLRLLVEVDDGGEHVEGAVAFDELLDAHDPMPRLDRPGDDLYMLYTGGTTGMPKGVMYRQHDFVKGLYDAFATLGLPVATPSTLAEIPAFVAAMAERPRFVSVPCPPLMHGTGMWVGGMPPLLSGGTAVLLEGRSFDAHELWRTVERERVTRITIVGDAFARPMLRALEEMEQDGRQLDLTSVDTIVSSGAMWSAEIKDGLTARLDALLIDALGSTEGGGYAVTAAAKGMHVETAKFQLAPTTRC
;
A
#
# COMPACT_ATOMS: atom_id res chain seq x y z
N MET A 1 25.97 53.71 36.47
CA MET A 1 24.90 54.28 37.31
C MET A 1 23.78 53.26 37.41
N THR A 2 23.61 52.68 38.58
CA THR A 2 22.50 51.80 38.98
C THR A 2 21.48 52.66 39.79
N PRO A 3 20.35 52.16 40.33
CA PRO A 3 18.98 52.33 39.79
C PRO A 3 17.98 52.93 40.82
N GLY A 4 16.66 52.88 40.52
CA GLY A 4 15.55 52.91 41.51
C GLY A 4 14.34 53.72 41.03
N ARG A 5 13.06 53.43 41.32
CA ARG A 5 12.33 52.44 42.13
C ARG A 5 10.85 52.50 41.65
N GLY A 6 10.07 51.41 41.81
CA GLY A 6 8.58 51.43 41.85
C GLY A 6 8.04 52.06 43.15
N PRO A 7 6.75 51.89 43.58
CA PRO A 7 5.80 50.79 43.29
C PRO A 7 4.30 51.22 43.12
N GLY A 8 3.36 50.27 42.97
CA GLY A 8 1.94 50.50 43.33
C GLY A 8 0.87 49.66 42.59
N SER A 9 0.12 48.86 43.34
CA SER A 9 -0.81 47.77 43.00
C SER A 9 -2.31 48.12 43.00
N SER A 10 -3.16 47.38 42.26
CA SER A 10 -4.52 46.87 42.63
C SER A 10 -5.11 46.14 41.41
N GLN A 11 -5.32 44.82 41.39
CA GLN A 11 -6.46 44.02 41.91
C GLN A 11 -7.85 44.49 41.49
N GLY A 12 -8.54 43.62 40.74
CA GLY A 12 -9.96 43.69 40.40
C GLY A 12 -10.41 42.33 39.83
N GLU A 13 -10.79 41.42 40.73
CA GLU A 13 -11.57 40.22 40.45
C GLU A 13 -12.95 40.61 39.93
N ASP A 14 -13.49 39.90 38.94
CA ASP A 14 -14.93 39.88 38.68
C ASP A 14 -15.46 38.45 38.83
N ARG A 15 -16.33 38.28 39.83
CA ARG A 15 -17.02 37.05 40.20
C ARG A 15 -18.51 37.30 40.10
N GLY A 16 -19.22 36.40 39.42
CA GLY A 16 -20.57 35.99 39.81
C GLY A 16 -21.40 35.38 38.67
N PRO A 17 -22.48 34.61 38.95
CA PRO A 17 -22.84 33.96 40.21
C PRO A 17 -23.10 32.45 40.06
N ALA A 18 -22.89 31.72 41.15
CA ALA A 18 -23.38 30.36 41.37
C ALA A 18 -24.80 30.41 41.94
N LEU A 19 -25.70 29.48 41.56
CA LEU A 19 -26.84 29.11 42.40
C LEU A 19 -27.40 27.70 42.10
N ARG A 20 -27.19 26.83 43.09
CA ARG A 20 -28.08 25.76 43.64
C ARG A 20 -28.08 24.34 43.06
N GLU A 21 -27.53 23.46 43.89
CA GLU A 21 -27.82 22.04 44.04
C GLU A 21 -29.33 21.74 44.22
N ARG A 22 -29.75 20.58 43.72
CA ARG A 22 -30.68 19.70 44.45
C ARG A 22 -30.05 18.32 44.65
N VAL A 23 -30.03 17.95 45.93
CA VAL A 23 -29.51 16.73 46.53
C VAL A 23 -30.56 15.62 46.48
N GLY A 24 -30.09 14.40 46.25
CA GLY A 24 -30.74 13.14 46.63
C GLY A 24 -30.00 11.99 45.93
N GLY A 25 -29.24 11.10 46.56
CA GLY A 25 -29.11 10.75 47.96
C GLY A 25 -29.07 9.24 48.04
N ARG A 26 -27.86 8.64 48.07
CA ARG A 26 -27.49 7.47 48.89
C ARG A 26 -26.00 7.15 48.71
N ARG A 27 -25.24 7.47 49.77
CA ARG A 27 -23.83 7.14 49.95
C ARG A 27 -23.70 5.66 50.35
N ARG A 28 -22.74 4.95 49.76
CA ARG A 28 -21.93 3.94 50.47
C ARG A 28 -20.45 4.26 50.26
N ARG A 29 -19.69 4.14 51.35
CA ARG A 29 -18.33 4.66 51.58
C ARG A 29 -17.26 3.86 50.82
N LEU A 30 -16.23 4.58 50.36
CA LEU A 30 -14.87 4.10 50.06
C LEU A 30 -14.06 3.92 51.37
N PRO A 31 -12.94 3.16 51.33
CA PRO A 31 -11.62 3.77 51.15
C PRO A 31 -10.83 3.03 50.04
N GLY A 32 -9.90 3.58 49.26
CA GLY A 32 -9.17 4.84 49.26
C GLY A 32 -7.86 4.59 48.48
N GLY A 33 -7.52 5.45 47.49
CA GLY A 33 -6.22 5.58 46.78
C GLY A 33 -5.83 4.43 45.82
N ASP A 34 -5.32 4.62 44.60
CA ASP A 34 -4.83 5.81 43.90
C ASP A 34 -4.92 5.64 42.36
N GLY A 35 -5.16 6.75 41.65
CA GLY A 35 -4.60 7.00 40.31
C GLY A 35 -5.33 6.44 39.07
N HIS A 36 -6.49 6.98 38.72
CA HIS A 36 -7.10 6.78 37.39
C HIS A 36 -6.38 7.64 36.33
N ARG A 37 -5.61 7.01 35.44
CA ARG A 37 -5.17 7.63 34.16
C ARG A 37 -6.30 7.52 33.13
N PRO A 38 -6.57 8.56 32.32
CA PRO A 38 -7.59 8.46 31.27
C PRO A 38 -7.13 7.46 30.20
N GLY A 39 -7.97 6.45 29.95
CA GLY A 39 -7.79 5.48 28.87
C GLY A 39 -7.91 6.15 27.51
N GLY A 40 -6.77 6.38 26.84
CA GLY A 40 -6.71 6.64 25.40
C GLY A 40 -6.95 5.35 24.59
N PRO A 41 -7.44 5.43 23.35
CA PRO A 41 -8.17 4.35 22.69
C PRO A 41 -7.26 3.18 22.28
N PRO A 42 -7.32 2.01 22.96
CA PRO A 42 -6.59 0.81 22.56
C PRO A 42 -7.27 0.09 21.37
N ASP A 43 -8.48 0.49 21.02
CA ASP A 43 -9.33 -0.20 20.04
C ASP A 43 -9.03 0.14 18.57
N LEU A 44 -8.49 1.32 18.28
CA LEU A 44 -8.14 1.71 16.90
C LEU A 44 -6.86 1.00 16.42
N LEU A 45 -5.85 0.92 17.30
CA LEU A 45 -4.58 0.23 17.02
C LEU A 45 -4.72 -1.30 16.99
N ARG A 46 -5.71 -1.88 17.69
CA ARG A 46 -6.04 -3.31 17.55
C ARG A 46 -6.66 -3.66 16.20
N ARG A 47 -7.34 -2.71 15.53
CA ARG A 47 -7.88 -2.90 14.18
C ARG A 47 -6.81 -2.80 13.08
N LEU A 48 -5.80 -1.95 13.27
CA LEU A 48 -4.67 -1.76 12.35
C LEU A 48 -3.63 -2.90 12.39
N ARG A 49 -3.68 -3.78 13.40
CA ARG A 49 -2.72 -4.89 13.60
C ARG A 49 -3.15 -6.21 12.94
N ARG A 50 -4.24 -6.24 12.19
CA ARG A 50 -4.59 -7.42 11.38
C ARG A 50 -3.93 -7.26 10.01
N PRO A 51 -3.02 -8.16 9.58
CA PRO A 51 -2.66 -8.23 8.16
C PRO A 51 -3.94 -8.41 7.34
N CYS A 52 -3.95 -7.93 6.10
CA CYS A 52 -5.04 -8.12 5.14
C CYS A 52 -5.57 -9.56 5.25
N ARG A 53 -6.73 -9.73 5.88
CA ARG A 53 -7.41 -11.03 5.88
C ARG A 53 -8.04 -11.18 4.49
N PRO A 54 -7.78 -12.28 3.76
CA PRO A 54 -8.66 -12.67 2.67
C PRO A 54 -10.11 -12.68 3.19
N VAL A 55 -11.02 -12.10 2.42
CA VAL A 55 -12.44 -12.06 2.75
C VAL A 55 -12.92 -13.50 2.96
N ARG A 56 -13.48 -13.81 4.13
CA ARG A 56 -14.08 -15.13 4.42
C ARG A 56 -15.31 -15.31 3.54
N ARG A 57 -15.37 -16.39 2.77
CA ARG A 57 -16.63 -16.91 2.22
C ARG A 57 -17.62 -17.17 3.36
N GLY A 58 -18.88 -16.80 3.15
CA GLY A 58 -20.00 -17.35 3.93
C GLY A 58 -20.05 -18.86 3.73
N ASP A 59 -20.19 -19.58 4.83
CA ASP A 59 -20.47 -21.01 5.01
C ASP A 59 -20.34 -21.92 3.78
N GLY A 60 -19.11 -22.41 3.58
CA GLY A 60 -18.77 -23.54 2.71
C GLY A 60 -17.29 -23.87 2.94
N GLY A 61 -17.01 -24.96 3.65
CA GLY A 61 -15.73 -25.30 4.29
C GLY A 61 -14.51 -25.56 3.39
N GLY A 62 -14.16 -24.63 2.50
CA GLY A 62 -12.87 -24.57 1.82
C GLY A 62 -12.09 -23.33 2.25
N ARG A 63 -10.81 -23.48 2.61
CA ARG A 63 -9.90 -22.34 2.78
C ARG A 63 -9.84 -21.56 1.46
N PRO A 64 -9.97 -20.22 1.45
CA PRO A 64 -9.68 -19.42 0.27
C PRO A 64 -8.23 -19.67 -0.15
N ARG A 65 -7.99 -20.06 -1.41
CA ARG A 65 -6.64 -20.21 -1.94
C ARG A 65 -6.13 -18.83 -2.34
N PRO A 66 -4.94 -18.39 -1.89
CA PRO A 66 -4.40 -17.09 -2.29
C PRO A 66 -4.11 -17.11 -3.79
N GLY A 67 -4.84 -16.28 -4.53
CA GLY A 67 -4.66 -16.07 -5.97
C GLY A 67 -3.48 -15.20 -6.35
N HIS A 68 -2.43 -15.19 -5.54
CA HIS A 68 -1.36 -14.23 -5.72
C HIS A 68 -0.52 -14.60 -6.95
N GLN A 69 -0.33 -13.62 -7.83
CA GLN A 69 0.78 -13.62 -8.77
C GLN A 69 2.05 -13.83 -7.94
N GLY A 70 2.76 -14.94 -8.15
CA GLY A 70 3.83 -15.41 -7.28
C GLY A 70 4.73 -14.27 -6.83
N VAL A 71 4.63 -13.89 -5.57
CA VAL A 71 5.46 -12.83 -5.01
C VAL A 71 6.76 -13.50 -4.58
N ALA A 72 7.86 -13.09 -5.19
CA ALA A 72 9.19 -13.31 -4.67
C ALA A 72 9.73 -11.98 -4.13
N VAL A 73 10.03 -11.92 -2.83
CA VAL A 73 10.64 -10.76 -2.17
C VAL A 73 11.98 -11.20 -1.56
N PRO A 74 13.09 -10.97 -2.27
CA PRO A 74 14.39 -10.95 -1.64
C PRO A 74 14.49 -9.84 -0.59
N LEU A 75 15.26 -10.12 0.46
CA LEU A 75 15.59 -9.14 1.49
C LEU A 75 17.10 -9.12 1.72
N GLN A 76 17.69 -7.96 1.49
CA GLN A 76 19.08 -7.66 1.86
C GLN A 76 19.14 -7.28 3.34
N LEU A 77 20.03 -7.90 4.13
CA LEU A 77 20.32 -7.46 5.49
C LEU A 77 21.55 -6.52 5.46
N PRO A 78 21.56 -5.44 6.25
CA PRO A 78 22.69 -4.51 6.22
C PRO A 78 23.96 -5.18 6.75
N GLY A 79 24.99 -5.24 5.90
CA GLY A 79 26.33 -5.68 6.26
C GLY A 79 27.01 -4.69 7.21
N VAL A 80 27.15 -5.08 8.49
CA VAL A 80 28.05 -4.40 9.45
C VAL A 80 29.11 -5.42 9.85
N PRO A 81 30.42 -5.11 9.72
CA PRO A 81 31.46 -5.96 10.26
C PRO A 81 31.55 -5.75 11.77
N ASP A 82 30.54 -6.19 12.52
CA ASP A 82 30.72 -6.55 13.92
C ASP A 82 29.54 -7.34 14.49
N ARG A 83 29.87 -8.28 15.37
CA ARG A 83 28.99 -9.32 15.91
C ARG A 83 27.78 -8.75 16.67
N ALA A 84 26.61 -8.69 16.04
CA ALA A 84 25.30 -8.82 16.68
C ALA A 84 24.19 -8.97 15.62
N ALA A 85 23.51 -10.11 15.62
CA ALA A 85 22.39 -10.42 14.73
C ALA A 85 21.31 -9.31 14.71
N ARG A 86 20.96 -8.77 13.53
CA ARG A 86 19.82 -7.87 13.36
C ARG A 86 18.87 -8.42 12.29
N ARG A 87 17.62 -8.62 12.71
CA ARG A 87 16.61 -9.58 12.21
C ARG A 87 15.43 -8.87 11.58
N VAL A 88 15.02 -9.23 10.36
CA VAL A 88 13.87 -8.76 9.55
C VAL A 88 12.66 -8.22 10.37
N GLN A 89 12.19 -7.01 10.05
CA GLN A 89 12.11 -5.82 10.93
C GLN A 89 13.47 -5.18 11.28
N GLY A 90 14.55 -5.81 10.85
CA GLY A 90 15.95 -5.55 11.23
C GLY A 90 16.65 -4.72 10.21
N ARG A 91 15.95 -3.69 9.72
CA ARG A 91 16.45 -2.78 8.68
C ARG A 91 16.79 -3.50 7.37
N GLY A 92 16.09 -4.60 7.09
CA GLY A 92 16.24 -5.30 5.82
C GLY A 92 15.66 -4.48 4.68
N VAL A 93 16.31 -4.50 3.52
CA VAL A 93 15.90 -3.77 2.31
C VAL A 93 15.10 -4.73 1.43
N PRO A 94 13.78 -4.53 1.27
CA PRO A 94 12.98 -5.38 0.40
C PRO A 94 13.35 -5.11 -1.05
N VAL A 95 13.39 -6.18 -1.83
CA VAL A 95 13.67 -6.16 -3.26
C VAL A 95 12.56 -6.95 -3.95
N ASN A 96 11.96 -6.39 -5.00
CA ASN A 96 10.97 -7.10 -5.81
C ASN A 96 11.66 -8.03 -6.81
N VAL A 97 11.09 -9.21 -7.04
CA VAL A 97 11.48 -10.10 -8.13
C VAL A 97 10.34 -10.22 -9.12
N ASN A 98 10.69 -10.17 -10.41
CA ASN A 98 9.73 -10.51 -11.45
C ASN A 98 9.51 -12.02 -11.46
N TYR A 99 8.30 -12.49 -11.18
CA TYR A 99 7.96 -13.92 -11.21
C TYR A 99 8.12 -14.56 -12.59
N ARG A 100 8.31 -13.77 -13.64
CA ARG A 100 8.62 -14.27 -14.98
C ARG A 100 10.09 -14.56 -15.19
N TYR A 101 10.99 -14.04 -14.35
CA TYR A 101 12.42 -14.28 -14.50
C TYR A 101 12.75 -15.76 -14.50
N LEU A 102 13.68 -16.09 -15.39
CA LEU A 102 14.28 -17.41 -15.51
C LEU A 102 15.64 -17.42 -14.83
N ASP A 103 16.30 -18.56 -14.88
CA ASP A 103 17.42 -18.93 -14.00
C ASP A 103 18.52 -17.86 -13.92
N ASP A 104 18.96 -17.31 -15.06
CA ASP A 104 20.05 -16.33 -15.08
C ASP A 104 19.64 -14.94 -14.58
N GLU A 105 18.44 -14.48 -14.95
CA GLU A 105 17.90 -13.20 -14.47
C GLU A 105 17.61 -13.25 -12.97
N LEU A 106 17.08 -14.38 -12.50
CA LEU A 106 16.77 -14.63 -11.11
C LEU A 106 18.05 -14.70 -10.27
N ALA A 107 19.03 -15.51 -10.69
CA ALA A 107 20.30 -15.62 -10.00
C ALA A 107 21.04 -14.28 -9.97
N TYR A 108 21.08 -13.57 -11.11
CA TYR A 108 21.68 -12.24 -11.16
C TYR A 108 21.02 -11.27 -10.20
N LEU A 109 19.69 -11.18 -10.16
CA LEU A 109 19.01 -10.22 -9.28
C LEU A 109 19.27 -10.52 -7.81
N ILE A 110 19.14 -11.79 -7.40
CA ILE A 110 19.33 -12.19 -5.99
C ILE A 110 20.77 -11.92 -5.56
N ASP A 111 21.74 -12.22 -6.42
CA ASP A 111 23.14 -11.91 -6.14
C ASP A 111 23.42 -10.40 -6.18
N ASN A 112 23.05 -9.68 -7.24
CA ASN A 112 23.30 -8.24 -7.38
C ASN A 112 22.65 -7.39 -6.27
N SER A 113 21.58 -7.88 -5.66
CA SER A 113 20.92 -7.23 -4.52
C SER A 113 21.51 -7.59 -3.15
N ASP A 114 22.55 -8.42 -3.12
CA ASP A 114 23.18 -8.93 -1.90
C ASP A 114 22.17 -9.62 -0.95
N SER A 115 21.18 -10.30 -1.50
CA SER A 115 20.06 -10.84 -0.73
C SER A 115 20.47 -12.03 0.14
N GLU A 116 20.06 -11.98 1.41
CA GLU A 116 20.29 -13.05 2.39
C GLU A 116 19.05 -13.90 2.67
N VAL A 117 17.86 -13.39 2.34
CA VAL A 117 16.59 -14.09 2.52
C VAL A 117 15.80 -13.99 1.21
N LEU A 118 15.18 -15.09 0.80
CA LEU A 118 14.25 -15.14 -0.32
C LEU A 118 12.90 -15.65 0.17
N VAL A 119 11.87 -14.79 0.10
CA VAL A 119 10.48 -15.20 0.26
C VAL A 119 9.90 -15.49 -1.11
N PHE A 120 9.27 -16.63 -1.34
CA PHE A 120 8.69 -17.00 -2.64
C PHE A 120 7.43 -17.86 -2.48
N HIS A 121 6.63 -17.98 -3.53
CA HIS A 121 5.47 -18.88 -3.54
C HIS A 121 5.89 -20.30 -3.94
N THR A 122 5.28 -21.34 -3.36
CA THR A 122 5.60 -22.76 -3.68
C THR A 122 5.50 -23.07 -5.18
N SER A 123 4.62 -22.41 -5.92
CA SER A 123 4.50 -22.53 -7.39
C SER A 123 5.73 -22.05 -8.17
N LEU A 124 6.64 -21.32 -7.52
CA LEU A 124 7.92 -20.88 -8.07
C LEU A 124 9.10 -21.76 -7.61
N GLY A 125 8.84 -22.80 -6.81
CA GLY A 125 9.86 -23.61 -6.15
C GLY A 125 10.86 -24.28 -7.11
N ASP A 126 10.38 -24.77 -8.24
CA ASP A 126 11.23 -25.35 -9.30
C ASP A 126 12.27 -24.33 -9.83
N ARG A 127 11.87 -23.06 -10.02
CA ARG A 127 12.81 -22.01 -10.45
C ARG A 127 13.84 -21.68 -9.37
N VAL A 128 13.41 -21.64 -8.11
CA VAL A 128 14.30 -21.40 -6.96
C VAL A 128 15.31 -22.53 -6.81
N SER A 129 14.86 -23.77 -6.92
CA SER A 129 15.70 -24.97 -6.78
C SER A 129 16.81 -25.02 -7.83
N ARG A 130 16.56 -24.55 -9.06
CA ARG A 130 17.59 -24.49 -10.12
C ARG A 130 18.68 -23.44 -9.89
N VAL A 131 18.45 -22.45 -9.02
CA VAL A 131 19.39 -21.33 -8.84
C VAL A 131 20.00 -21.24 -7.45
N VAL A 132 19.44 -21.92 -6.45
CA VAL A 132 19.87 -21.78 -5.04
C VAL A 132 21.37 -22.08 -4.85
N ASP A 133 21.91 -23.09 -5.53
CA ASP A 133 23.32 -23.46 -5.44
C ASP A 133 24.28 -22.40 -6.01
N ARG A 134 23.75 -21.47 -6.81
CA ARG A 134 24.51 -20.34 -7.39
C ARG A 134 24.54 -19.13 -6.45
N LEU A 135 23.86 -19.17 -5.31
CA LEU A 135 23.56 -18.01 -4.46
C LEU A 135 24.17 -18.16 -3.06
N PRO A 136 25.50 -18.04 -2.90
CA PRO A 136 26.20 -18.37 -1.65
C PRO A 136 25.86 -17.45 -0.48
N ARG A 137 25.24 -16.29 -0.74
CA ARG A 137 24.79 -15.34 0.29
C ARG A 137 23.38 -15.60 0.78
N LEU A 138 22.62 -16.45 0.09
CA LEU A 138 21.27 -16.79 0.48
C LEU A 138 21.31 -17.74 1.69
N ARG A 139 20.73 -17.31 2.81
CA ARG A 139 20.80 -18.00 4.12
C ARG A 139 19.47 -18.54 4.57
N LEU A 140 18.38 -18.00 4.05
CA LEU A 140 17.02 -18.41 4.41
C LEU A 140 16.12 -18.39 3.18
N LEU A 141 15.51 -19.54 2.93
CA LEU A 141 14.43 -19.72 1.99
C LEU A 141 13.11 -19.77 2.76
N VAL A 142 12.17 -18.90 2.41
CA VAL A 142 10.84 -18.85 3.00
C VAL A 142 9.81 -19.07 1.91
N GLU A 143 9.01 -20.11 2.04
CA GLU A 143 7.97 -20.42 1.06
C GLU A 143 6.57 -20.07 1.57
N VAL A 144 5.76 -19.48 0.70
CA VAL A 144 4.34 -19.20 0.92
C VAL A 144 3.55 -20.23 0.13
N ASP A 145 2.74 -21.04 0.82
CA ASP A 145 1.92 -22.08 0.18
C ASP A 145 0.85 -21.46 -0.72
N ASP A 146 0.91 -21.85 -1.99
CA ASP A 146 -0.08 -21.55 -3.01
C ASP A 146 -0.41 -22.77 -3.88
N GLY A 147 -0.15 -23.98 -3.35
CA GLY A 147 -0.43 -25.27 -3.98
C GLY A 147 0.67 -25.80 -4.90
N GLY A 148 1.90 -25.31 -4.77
CA GLY A 148 3.08 -25.85 -5.45
C GLY A 148 3.83 -26.90 -4.62
N GLU A 149 5.02 -27.28 -5.08
CA GLU A 149 5.87 -28.25 -4.39
C GLU A 149 6.84 -27.56 -3.41
N HIS A 150 7.14 -28.25 -2.31
CA HIS A 150 8.10 -27.82 -1.30
C HIS A 150 9.53 -27.82 -1.86
N VAL A 151 10.31 -26.79 -1.51
CA VAL A 151 11.74 -26.72 -1.84
C VAL A 151 12.57 -27.20 -0.66
N GLU A 152 13.51 -28.12 -0.90
CA GLU A 152 14.42 -28.62 0.13
C GLU A 152 15.16 -27.47 0.83
N GLY A 153 15.12 -27.45 2.16
CA GLY A 153 15.74 -26.41 2.99
C GLY A 153 14.95 -25.11 3.12
N ALA A 154 13.79 -24.98 2.46
CA ALA A 154 12.86 -23.89 2.71
C ALA A 154 12.07 -24.10 4.01
N VAL A 155 11.63 -22.99 4.61
CA VAL A 155 10.73 -22.99 5.77
C VAL A 155 9.41 -22.38 5.37
N ALA A 156 8.30 -23.00 5.76
CA ALA A 156 6.97 -22.47 5.49
C ALA A 156 6.76 -21.13 6.23
N PHE A 157 6.21 -20.14 5.52
CA PHE A 157 5.95 -18.81 6.04
C PHE A 157 5.01 -18.82 7.26
N ASP A 158 3.94 -19.61 7.20
CA ASP A 158 2.97 -19.73 8.30
C ASP A 158 3.61 -20.35 9.55
N GLU A 159 4.50 -21.33 9.38
CA GLU A 159 5.24 -21.94 10.49
C GLU A 159 6.20 -20.94 11.13
N LEU A 160 6.88 -20.10 10.33
CA LEU A 160 7.72 -19.03 10.86
C LEU A 160 6.92 -18.01 11.66
N LEU A 161 5.71 -17.67 11.21
CA LEU A 161 4.82 -16.74 11.91
C LEU A 161 4.31 -17.34 13.24
N ASP A 162 3.91 -18.60 13.24
CA ASP A 162 3.39 -19.27 14.44
C ASP A 162 4.49 -19.54 15.48
N ALA A 163 5.72 -19.76 15.03
CA ALA A 163 6.87 -20.05 15.91
C ALA A 163 7.46 -18.81 16.59
N HIS A 164 7.08 -17.60 16.20
CA HIS A 164 7.74 -16.36 16.67
C HIS A 164 6.75 -15.30 17.15
N ASP A 165 7.05 -14.71 18.31
CA ASP A 165 6.32 -13.54 18.79
C ASP A 165 6.57 -12.30 17.92
N PRO A 166 5.58 -11.38 17.81
CA PRO A 166 5.79 -10.09 17.17
C PRO A 166 6.98 -9.32 17.76
N MET A 167 7.92 -8.91 16.91
CA MET A 167 9.08 -8.13 17.36
C MET A 167 8.65 -6.78 17.97
N PRO A 168 9.35 -6.26 19.00
CA PRO A 168 9.11 -4.93 19.52
C PRO A 168 9.28 -3.84 18.45
N ARG A 169 8.52 -2.75 18.59
CA ARG A 169 8.63 -1.59 17.71
C ARG A 169 10.01 -0.94 17.88
N LEU A 170 10.78 -0.89 16.80
CA LEU A 170 12.04 -0.16 16.74
C LEU A 170 11.83 1.28 16.31
N ASP A 171 12.74 2.15 16.76
CA ASP A 171 12.96 3.43 16.13
C ASP A 171 13.55 3.21 14.73
N ARG A 172 13.09 3.99 13.75
CA ARG A 172 13.47 3.84 12.34
C ARG A 172 14.06 5.15 11.87
N PRO A 173 15.39 5.26 11.75
CA PRO A 173 15.97 6.41 11.11
C PRO A 173 15.47 6.45 9.67
N GLY A 174 15.15 7.64 9.17
CA GLY A 174 14.54 7.83 7.84
C GLY A 174 15.47 7.46 6.67
N ASP A 175 16.71 7.06 6.95
CA ASP A 175 17.78 6.74 6.02
C ASP A 175 17.81 5.26 5.59
N ASP A 176 16.99 4.40 6.21
CA ASP A 176 16.81 3.02 5.77
C ASP A 176 16.43 2.99 4.28
N LEU A 177 16.93 2.00 3.55
CA LEU A 177 16.70 1.90 2.12
C LEU A 177 15.42 1.11 1.80
N TYR A 178 14.78 1.51 0.72
CA TYR A 178 13.80 0.74 -0.03
C TYR A 178 14.36 0.60 -1.45
N MET A 179 14.35 -0.62 -2.00
CA MET A 179 14.88 -0.86 -3.34
C MET A 179 13.79 -1.42 -4.24
N LEU A 180 13.74 -0.93 -5.46
CA LEU A 180 12.91 -1.51 -6.51
C LEU A 180 13.76 -1.82 -7.73
N TYR A 181 13.77 -3.07 -8.14
CA TYR A 181 14.37 -3.52 -9.37
C TYR A 181 13.44 -3.31 -10.55
N THR A 182 14.01 -2.78 -11.63
CA THR A 182 13.32 -2.58 -12.89
C THR A 182 14.00 -3.32 -14.02
N GLY A 183 13.17 -3.92 -14.88
CA GLY A 183 13.64 -4.51 -16.13
C GLY A 183 13.88 -3.40 -17.14
N GLY A 184 15.11 -3.25 -17.59
CA GLY A 184 15.40 -2.48 -18.80
C GLY A 184 15.00 -3.30 -20.03
N THR A 185 14.51 -2.65 -21.09
CA THR A 185 14.16 -3.32 -22.36
C THR A 185 15.36 -3.88 -23.12
N THR A 186 16.59 -3.63 -22.64
CA THR A 186 17.85 -3.96 -23.35
C THR A 186 18.96 -4.49 -22.44
N GLY A 187 18.70 -4.82 -21.17
CA GLY A 187 19.75 -5.27 -20.26
C GLY A 187 19.28 -5.83 -18.92
N MET A 188 20.24 -6.25 -18.10
CA MET A 188 19.97 -6.85 -16.79
C MET A 188 19.22 -5.87 -15.86
N PRO A 189 18.36 -6.37 -14.97
CA PRO A 189 17.57 -5.53 -14.06
C PRO A 189 18.43 -4.63 -13.19
N LYS A 190 17.98 -3.39 -12.93
CA LYS A 190 18.71 -2.43 -12.09
C LYS A 190 17.93 -2.12 -10.83
N GLY A 191 18.62 -2.10 -9.68
CA GLY A 191 18.03 -1.69 -8.41
C GLY A 191 18.02 -0.17 -8.24
N VAL A 192 16.84 0.44 -8.17
CA VAL A 192 16.68 1.84 -7.78
C VAL A 192 16.57 1.93 -6.27
N MET A 193 17.45 2.72 -5.66
CA MET A 193 17.52 2.90 -4.21
C MET A 193 16.82 4.19 -3.78
N TYR A 194 15.95 4.05 -2.78
CA TYR A 194 15.29 5.16 -2.12
C TYR A 194 15.63 5.16 -0.64
N ARG A 195 15.82 6.35 -0.06
CA ARG A 195 15.63 6.50 1.39
C ARG A 195 14.14 6.34 1.69
N GLN A 196 13.79 5.51 2.67
CA GLN A 196 12.41 5.22 3.02
C GLN A 196 11.64 6.49 3.41
N HIS A 197 12.28 7.44 4.09
CA HIS A 197 11.65 8.72 4.41
C HIS A 197 11.21 9.47 3.16
N ASP A 198 12.10 9.65 2.18
CA ASP A 198 11.80 10.39 0.95
C ASP A 198 10.74 9.66 0.12
N PHE A 199 10.83 8.33 0.06
CA PHE A 199 9.87 7.50 -0.66
C PHE A 199 8.47 7.62 -0.07
N VAL A 200 8.32 7.42 1.25
CA VAL A 200 7.02 7.52 1.93
C VAL A 200 6.48 8.94 1.85
N LYS A 201 7.32 9.96 2.00
CA LYS A 201 6.90 11.36 1.80
C LYS A 201 6.36 11.58 0.40
N GLY A 202 7.05 11.09 -0.64
CA GLY A 202 6.58 11.18 -2.03
C GLY A 202 5.22 10.50 -2.25
N LEU A 203 4.97 9.37 -1.59
CA LEU A 203 3.66 8.71 -1.63
C LEU A 203 2.56 9.54 -0.96
N TYR A 204 2.86 10.25 0.14
CA TYR A 204 1.90 11.16 0.76
C TYR A 204 1.69 12.44 -0.06
N ASP A 205 2.73 12.99 -0.67
CA ASP A 205 2.62 14.14 -1.57
C ASP A 205 1.69 13.83 -2.75
N ALA A 206 1.65 12.58 -3.22
CA ALA A 206 0.72 12.14 -4.26
C ALA A 206 -0.76 12.24 -3.84
N PHE A 207 -1.11 12.26 -2.54
CA PHE A 207 -2.49 12.53 -2.13
C PHE A 207 -2.93 13.97 -2.38
N ALA A 208 -1.99 14.92 -2.44
CA ALA A 208 -2.32 16.31 -2.77
C ALA A 208 -2.88 16.44 -4.19
N THR A 209 -2.50 15.54 -5.10
CA THR A 209 -3.00 15.53 -6.49
C THR A 209 -4.43 15.00 -6.62
N LEU A 210 -4.95 14.34 -5.58
CA LEU A 210 -6.32 13.86 -5.54
C LEU A 210 -7.35 14.97 -5.29
N GLY A 211 -6.90 16.23 -5.08
CA GLY A 211 -7.77 17.38 -4.87
C GLY A 211 -8.62 17.29 -3.60
N LEU A 212 -8.21 16.44 -2.64
CA LEU A 212 -8.94 16.24 -1.40
C LEU A 212 -8.68 17.40 -0.44
N PRO A 213 -9.69 17.89 0.30
CA PRO A 213 -9.52 18.92 1.33
C PRO A 213 -8.91 18.32 2.62
N VAL A 214 -7.85 17.54 2.48
CA VAL A 214 -7.12 16.89 3.56
C VAL A 214 -5.65 17.29 3.45
N ALA A 215 -5.11 17.86 4.51
CA ALA A 215 -3.69 18.24 4.54
C ALA A 215 -2.82 16.98 4.49
N THR A 216 -1.92 16.92 3.50
CA THR A 216 -0.95 15.82 3.38
C THR A 216 0.07 15.92 4.52
N PRO A 217 0.33 14.82 5.25
CA PRO A 217 1.24 14.84 6.37
C PRO A 217 2.68 15.06 5.89
N SER A 218 3.38 16.02 6.50
CA SER A 218 4.80 16.30 6.28
C SER A 218 5.69 15.70 7.37
N THR A 219 5.10 15.26 8.48
CA THR A 219 5.80 14.61 9.59
C THR A 219 5.10 13.33 10.04
N LEU A 220 5.84 12.43 10.69
CA LEU A 220 5.27 11.18 11.24
C LEU A 220 4.15 11.44 12.27
N ALA A 221 4.21 12.57 12.98
CA ALA A 221 3.22 12.93 13.99
C ALA A 221 1.86 13.34 13.40
N GLU A 222 1.85 13.77 12.13
CA GLU A 222 0.62 14.21 11.42
C GLU A 222 -0.14 13.04 10.79
N ILE A 223 0.51 11.89 10.56
CA ILE A 223 -0.09 10.72 9.92
C ILE A 223 -1.39 10.26 10.62
N PRO A 224 -1.47 10.15 11.97
CA PRO A 224 -2.71 9.74 12.62
C PRO A 224 -3.89 10.67 12.33
N ALA A 225 -3.66 11.98 12.25
CA ALA A 225 -4.70 12.97 11.93
C ALA A 225 -5.13 12.86 10.46
N PHE A 226 -4.17 12.65 9.55
CA PHE A 226 -4.46 12.38 8.15
C PHE A 226 -5.33 11.13 7.98
N VAL A 227 -4.96 10.01 8.61
CA VAL A 227 -5.73 8.76 8.54
C VAL A 227 -7.13 8.92 9.14
N ALA A 228 -7.27 9.64 10.26
CA ALA A 228 -8.57 9.95 10.83
C ALA A 228 -9.45 10.77 9.88
N ALA A 229 -8.89 11.80 9.24
CA ALA A 229 -9.61 12.61 8.25
C ALA A 229 -10.01 11.79 7.01
N MET A 230 -9.17 10.86 6.56
CA MET A 230 -9.49 9.94 5.47
C MET A 230 -10.60 8.96 5.84
N ALA A 231 -10.69 8.54 7.11
CA ALA A 231 -11.71 7.61 7.58
C ALA A 231 -13.13 8.21 7.63
N GLU A 232 -13.26 9.54 7.68
CA GLU A 232 -14.56 10.24 7.62
C GLU A 232 -15.12 10.32 6.18
N ARG A 233 -14.34 9.89 5.18
CA ARG A 233 -14.73 9.90 3.76
C ARG A 233 -15.33 8.55 3.35
N PRO A 234 -16.01 8.48 2.19
CA PRO A 234 -16.36 7.19 1.58
C PRO A 234 -15.13 6.27 1.51
N ARG A 235 -15.35 4.97 1.75
CA ARG A 235 -14.26 4.00 1.93
C ARG A 235 -13.32 4.02 0.72
N PHE A 236 -12.03 4.24 0.97
CA PHE A 236 -11.00 4.15 -0.05
C PHE A 236 -10.66 2.68 -0.31
N VAL A 237 -11.27 2.08 -1.35
CA VAL A 237 -11.09 0.67 -1.71
C VAL A 237 -10.45 0.60 -3.10
N SER A 238 -9.21 0.13 -3.16
CA SER A 238 -8.40 0.11 -4.38
C SER A 238 -8.13 -1.31 -4.85
N VAL A 239 -8.30 -1.58 -6.15
CA VAL A 239 -7.86 -2.82 -6.81
C VAL A 239 -6.62 -2.53 -7.67
N PRO A 240 -5.42 -2.97 -7.27
CA PRO A 240 -4.26 -3.01 -8.15
C PRO A 240 -4.34 -4.19 -9.12
N CYS A 241 -4.79 -3.94 -10.35
CA CYS A 241 -4.81 -4.99 -11.39
C CYS A 241 -3.39 -5.43 -11.84
N PRO A 242 -2.39 -4.52 -11.94
CA PRO A 242 -1.04 -4.90 -12.32
C PRO A 242 -0.32 -5.68 -11.21
N PRO A 243 0.71 -6.47 -11.57
CA PRO A 243 1.55 -7.16 -10.61
C PRO A 243 2.07 -6.25 -9.47
N LEU A 244 1.93 -6.68 -8.22
CA LEU A 244 2.43 -5.96 -7.05
C LEU A 244 3.96 -5.88 -6.99
N MET A 245 4.68 -6.70 -7.76
CA MET A 245 6.13 -6.56 -7.90
C MET A 245 6.53 -5.27 -8.66
N HIS A 246 5.59 -4.62 -9.36
CA HIS A 246 5.85 -3.43 -10.17
C HIS A 246 5.37 -2.16 -9.46
N GLY A 247 6.04 -1.02 -9.71
CA GLY A 247 5.70 0.28 -9.11
C GLY A 247 4.23 0.68 -9.34
N THR A 248 3.68 0.47 -10.54
CA THR A 248 2.24 0.75 -10.79
C THR A 248 1.32 -0.09 -9.91
N GLY A 249 1.59 -1.39 -9.74
CA GLY A 249 0.78 -2.25 -8.88
C GLY A 249 0.92 -1.87 -7.40
N MET A 250 2.16 -1.76 -6.92
CA MET A 250 2.44 -1.50 -5.51
C MET A 250 2.24 -0.04 -5.10
N TRP A 251 2.95 0.89 -5.73
CA TRP A 251 3.00 2.28 -5.28
C TRP A 251 1.74 3.05 -5.65
N VAL A 252 1.22 2.81 -6.86
CA VAL A 252 0.03 3.51 -7.35
C VAL A 252 -1.24 2.80 -6.89
N GLY A 253 -1.28 1.47 -6.89
CA GLY A 253 -2.50 0.72 -6.60
C GLY A 253 -2.64 0.23 -5.15
N GLY A 254 -1.57 -0.35 -4.59
CA GLY A 254 -1.59 -1.04 -3.29
C GLY A 254 -1.29 -0.15 -2.08
N MET A 255 -0.33 0.78 -2.19
CA MET A 255 0.12 1.61 -1.06
C MET A 255 -0.87 2.71 -0.65
N PRO A 256 -1.58 3.42 -1.56
CA PRO A 256 -2.50 4.47 -1.15
C PRO A 256 -3.59 4.03 -0.16
N PRO A 257 -4.33 2.91 -0.35
CA PRO A 257 -5.26 2.47 0.68
C PRO A 257 -4.53 2.14 2.00
N LEU A 258 -3.35 1.52 1.95
CA LEU A 258 -2.60 1.12 3.14
C LEU A 258 -2.08 2.31 3.96
N LEU A 259 -1.70 3.40 3.30
CA LEU A 259 -1.24 4.64 3.93
C LEU A 259 -2.38 5.51 4.49
N SER A 260 -3.59 5.34 3.99
CA SER A 260 -4.76 6.15 4.37
C SER A 260 -5.76 5.43 5.28
N GLY A 261 -5.51 4.16 5.63
CA GLY A 261 -6.45 3.33 6.39
C GLY A 261 -7.61 2.75 5.57
N GLY A 262 -7.49 2.78 4.23
CA GLY A 262 -8.38 2.13 3.28
C GLY A 262 -8.13 0.63 3.13
N THR A 263 -8.56 0.07 1.99
CA THR A 263 -8.44 -1.37 1.70
C THR A 263 -7.86 -1.60 0.30
N ALA A 264 -6.83 -2.45 0.20
CA ALA A 264 -6.36 -2.99 -1.07
C ALA A 264 -7.05 -4.35 -1.31
N VAL A 265 -7.76 -4.49 -2.43
CA VAL A 265 -8.45 -5.72 -2.84
C VAL A 265 -7.67 -6.35 -3.98
N LEU A 266 -7.26 -7.60 -3.81
CA LEU A 266 -6.51 -8.35 -4.81
C LEU A 266 -7.44 -9.32 -5.55
N LEU A 267 -7.22 -9.47 -6.85
CA LEU A 267 -7.89 -10.51 -7.63
C LEU A 267 -7.31 -11.89 -7.27
N GLU A 268 -8.15 -12.91 -7.40
CA GLU A 268 -7.85 -14.32 -7.15
C GLU A 268 -7.19 -15.00 -8.36
N GLY A 269 -7.37 -14.45 -9.57
CA GLY A 269 -6.71 -14.96 -10.77
C GLY A 269 -5.18 -14.76 -10.75
N ARG A 270 -4.42 -15.80 -11.13
CA ARG A 270 -2.97 -15.69 -11.42
C ARG A 270 -2.68 -14.83 -12.66
N SER A 271 -3.66 -14.71 -13.54
CA SER A 271 -3.68 -13.81 -14.68
C SER A 271 -4.86 -12.85 -14.54
N PHE A 272 -4.74 -11.67 -15.13
CA PHE A 272 -5.81 -10.69 -15.11
C PHE A 272 -7.03 -11.20 -15.89
N ASP A 273 -8.19 -11.28 -15.22
CA ASP A 273 -9.51 -11.50 -15.80
C ASP A 273 -10.39 -10.26 -15.52
N ALA A 274 -10.83 -9.61 -16.60
CA ALA A 274 -11.69 -8.44 -16.51
C ALA A 274 -13.11 -8.77 -15.99
N HIS A 275 -13.63 -9.96 -16.27
CA HIS A 275 -14.92 -10.42 -15.72
C HIS A 275 -14.82 -10.61 -14.20
N GLU A 276 -13.70 -11.17 -13.74
CA GLU A 276 -13.39 -11.26 -12.31
C GLU A 276 -13.27 -9.89 -11.65
N LEU A 277 -12.58 -8.94 -12.30
CA LEU A 277 -12.47 -7.57 -11.83
C LEU A 277 -13.85 -6.95 -11.62
N TRP A 278 -14.73 -6.97 -12.62
CA TRP A 278 -16.03 -6.30 -12.51
C TRP A 278 -16.95 -6.93 -11.47
N ARG A 279 -16.92 -8.27 -11.33
CA ARG A 279 -17.59 -8.98 -10.21
C ARG A 279 -17.05 -8.57 -8.85
N THR A 280 -15.73 -8.33 -8.77
CA THR A 280 -15.07 -7.90 -7.53
C THR A 280 -15.37 -6.45 -7.21
N VAL A 281 -15.47 -5.59 -8.23
CA VAL A 281 -15.85 -4.17 -8.10
C VAL A 281 -17.21 -4.04 -7.43
N GLU A 282 -18.22 -4.74 -7.97
CA GLU A 282 -19.57 -4.74 -7.40
C GLU A 282 -19.58 -5.31 -5.97
N ARG A 283 -18.95 -6.48 -5.76
CA ARG A 283 -18.94 -7.18 -4.47
C ARG A 283 -18.28 -6.37 -3.36
N GLU A 284 -17.12 -5.79 -3.63
CA GLU A 284 -16.30 -5.09 -2.63
C GLU A 284 -16.54 -3.57 -2.61
N ARG A 285 -17.44 -3.07 -3.47
CA ARG A 285 -17.71 -1.64 -3.68
C ARG A 285 -16.44 -0.84 -3.92
N VAL A 286 -15.63 -1.33 -4.87
CA VAL A 286 -14.33 -0.74 -5.21
C VAL A 286 -14.53 0.71 -5.65
N THR A 287 -13.72 1.61 -5.12
CA THR A 287 -13.74 3.03 -5.49
C THR A 287 -12.68 3.37 -6.51
N ARG A 288 -11.54 2.66 -6.46
CA ARG A 288 -10.39 2.94 -7.31
C ARG A 288 -9.85 1.71 -8.01
N ILE A 289 -9.62 1.80 -9.31
CA ILE A 289 -8.99 0.73 -10.10
C ILE A 289 -7.65 1.25 -10.63
N THR A 290 -6.58 0.48 -10.47
CA THR A 290 -5.26 0.81 -11.04
C THR A 290 -4.94 -0.14 -12.19
N ILE A 291 -4.42 0.38 -13.30
CA ILE A 291 -4.15 -0.36 -14.54
C ILE A 291 -2.85 0.08 -15.23
N VAL A 292 -2.43 -0.63 -16.29
CA VAL A 292 -1.32 -0.23 -17.17
C VAL A 292 -1.83 -0.15 -18.62
N GLY A 293 -2.32 1.04 -18.99
CA GLY A 293 -2.75 1.37 -20.36
C GLY A 293 -3.76 0.42 -20.96
N ASP A 294 -3.77 0.38 -22.29
CA ASP A 294 -4.71 -0.41 -23.09
C ASP A 294 -4.65 -1.92 -22.85
N ALA A 295 -3.50 -2.44 -22.40
CA ALA A 295 -3.33 -3.86 -22.10
C ALA A 295 -4.33 -4.37 -21.04
N PHE A 296 -4.75 -3.50 -20.12
CA PHE A 296 -5.79 -3.77 -19.13
C PHE A 296 -7.12 -3.12 -19.53
N ALA A 297 -7.09 -1.88 -20.02
CA ALA A 297 -8.30 -1.11 -20.29
C ALA A 297 -9.16 -1.72 -21.41
N ARG A 298 -8.54 -2.33 -22.43
CA ARG A 298 -9.26 -2.96 -23.54
C ARG A 298 -10.03 -4.22 -23.09
N PRO A 299 -9.42 -5.20 -22.40
CA PRO A 299 -10.17 -6.30 -21.80
C PRO A 299 -11.27 -5.84 -20.83
N MET A 300 -11.01 -4.78 -20.05
CA MET A 300 -12.00 -4.20 -19.14
C MET A 300 -13.24 -3.70 -19.85
N LEU A 301 -13.08 -2.85 -20.87
CA LEU A 301 -14.20 -2.32 -21.65
C LEU A 301 -14.97 -3.45 -22.35
N ARG A 302 -14.24 -4.37 -22.98
CA ARG A 302 -14.84 -5.52 -23.65
C ARG A 302 -15.67 -6.39 -22.70
N ALA A 303 -15.17 -6.66 -21.49
CA ALA A 303 -15.91 -7.46 -20.52
C ALA A 303 -17.19 -6.75 -20.05
N LEU A 304 -17.19 -5.42 -19.89
CA LEU A 304 -18.43 -4.67 -19.61
C LEU A 304 -19.43 -4.82 -20.75
N GLU A 305 -18.98 -4.65 -21.99
CA GLU A 305 -19.83 -4.77 -23.18
C GLU A 305 -20.44 -6.17 -23.30
N GLU A 306 -19.65 -7.22 -23.07
CA GLU A 306 -20.12 -8.61 -23.05
C GLU A 306 -21.17 -8.82 -21.94
N MET A 307 -20.92 -8.32 -20.73
CA MET A 307 -21.87 -8.45 -19.61
C MET A 307 -23.18 -7.68 -19.86
N GLU A 308 -23.11 -6.50 -20.47
CA GLU A 308 -24.28 -5.72 -20.88
C GLU A 308 -25.11 -6.46 -21.94
N GLN A 309 -24.45 -7.07 -22.93
CA GLN A 309 -25.10 -7.87 -23.98
C GLN A 309 -25.81 -9.10 -23.40
N ASP A 310 -25.23 -9.72 -22.38
CA ASP A 310 -25.82 -10.83 -21.64
C ASP A 310 -26.95 -10.40 -20.68
N GLY A 311 -27.30 -9.11 -20.66
CA GLY A 311 -28.36 -8.54 -19.83
C GLY A 311 -27.98 -8.36 -18.36
N ARG A 312 -26.68 -8.47 -18.02
CA ARG A 312 -26.19 -8.35 -16.66
C ARG A 312 -25.92 -6.88 -16.33
N GLN A 313 -26.69 -6.35 -15.37
CA GLN A 313 -26.49 -5.00 -14.84
C GLN A 313 -25.69 -5.07 -13.54
N LEU A 314 -24.49 -4.53 -13.54
CA LEU A 314 -23.63 -4.43 -12.36
C LEU A 314 -23.83 -3.09 -11.65
N ASP A 315 -23.84 -3.09 -10.32
CA ASP A 315 -23.68 -1.84 -9.55
C ASP A 315 -22.20 -1.41 -9.54
N LEU A 316 -21.86 -0.49 -10.44
CA LEU A 316 -20.51 0.10 -10.55
C LEU A 316 -20.45 1.54 -9.99
N THR A 317 -21.50 1.99 -9.29
CA THR A 317 -21.63 3.37 -8.79
C THR A 317 -20.58 3.75 -7.74
N SER A 318 -19.88 2.76 -7.17
CA SER A 318 -18.80 3.02 -6.22
C SER A 318 -17.52 3.51 -6.88
N VAL A 319 -17.29 3.19 -8.16
CA VAL A 319 -16.02 3.51 -8.84
C VAL A 319 -15.98 5.00 -9.13
N ASP A 320 -15.08 5.71 -8.43
CA ASP A 320 -14.87 7.15 -8.61
C ASP A 320 -13.62 7.45 -9.45
N THR A 321 -12.66 6.52 -9.51
CA THR A 321 -11.36 6.76 -10.16
C THR A 321 -10.79 5.50 -10.82
N ILE A 322 -10.28 5.64 -12.05
CA ILE A 322 -9.41 4.64 -12.68
C ILE A 322 -8.08 5.31 -13.00
N VAL A 323 -6.98 4.76 -12.50
CA VAL A 323 -5.63 5.30 -12.72
C VAL A 323 -4.83 4.34 -13.59
N SER A 324 -4.38 4.83 -14.75
CA SER A 324 -3.40 4.15 -15.60
C SER A 324 -2.03 4.73 -15.38
N SER A 325 -1.00 3.87 -15.36
CA SER A 325 0.39 4.34 -15.41
C SER A 325 1.33 3.34 -16.09
N GLY A 326 2.34 3.84 -16.79
CA GLY A 326 3.41 3.03 -17.39
C GLY A 326 3.17 2.58 -18.83
N ALA A 327 2.03 2.92 -19.43
CA ALA A 327 1.74 2.66 -20.84
C ALA A 327 0.70 3.64 -21.38
N MET A 328 0.63 3.76 -22.71
CA MET A 328 -0.40 4.57 -23.38
C MET A 328 -1.80 4.06 -23.05
N TRP A 329 -2.70 5.02 -22.82
CA TRP A 329 -4.13 4.77 -22.66
C TRP A 329 -4.91 5.57 -23.70
N SER A 330 -5.47 4.86 -24.67
CA SER A 330 -6.12 5.44 -25.85
C SER A 330 -7.41 6.16 -25.50
N ALA A 331 -7.66 7.28 -26.20
CA ALA A 331 -8.86 8.09 -26.04
C ALA A 331 -10.15 7.28 -26.30
N GLU A 332 -10.16 6.42 -27.32
CA GLU A 332 -11.29 5.56 -27.65
C GLU A 332 -11.74 4.69 -26.47
N ILE A 333 -10.80 4.09 -25.75
CA ILE A 333 -11.13 3.26 -24.59
C ILE A 333 -11.58 4.11 -23.40
N LYS A 334 -10.99 5.30 -23.21
CA LYS A 334 -11.44 6.26 -22.19
C LYS A 334 -12.88 6.70 -22.44
N ASP A 335 -13.23 6.99 -23.69
CA ASP A 335 -14.59 7.35 -24.10
C ASP A 335 -15.56 6.19 -23.85
N GLY A 336 -15.18 4.96 -24.22
CA GLY A 336 -15.98 3.75 -23.97
C GLY A 336 -16.23 3.46 -22.48
N LEU A 337 -15.25 3.71 -21.62
CA LEU A 337 -15.38 3.56 -20.17
C LEU A 337 -16.20 4.69 -19.54
N THR A 338 -15.98 5.95 -19.90
CA THR A 338 -16.75 7.10 -19.36
C THR A 338 -18.21 7.15 -19.84
N ALA A 339 -18.54 6.46 -20.94
CA ALA A 339 -19.93 6.23 -21.33
C ALA A 339 -20.69 5.39 -20.29
N ARG A 340 -19.99 4.51 -19.56
CA ARG A 340 -20.56 3.50 -18.63
C ARG A 340 -20.31 3.82 -17.16
N LEU A 341 -19.26 4.58 -16.86
CA LEU A 341 -18.81 4.89 -15.51
C LEU A 341 -18.81 6.40 -15.29
N ASP A 342 -19.23 6.82 -14.10
CA ASP A 342 -19.06 8.20 -13.63
C ASP A 342 -17.74 8.34 -12.84
N ALA A 343 -16.64 7.94 -13.49
CA ALA A 343 -15.32 7.87 -12.89
C ALA A 343 -14.35 8.84 -13.55
N LEU A 344 -13.43 9.38 -12.75
CA LEU A 344 -12.26 10.12 -13.22
C LEU A 344 -11.20 9.15 -13.75
N LEU A 345 -10.85 9.27 -15.03
CA LEU A 345 -9.81 8.47 -15.68
C LEU A 345 -8.49 9.25 -15.67
N ILE A 346 -7.54 8.82 -14.85
CA ILE A 346 -6.24 9.47 -14.69
C ILE A 346 -5.17 8.69 -15.45
N ASP A 347 -4.49 9.35 -16.37
CA ASP A 347 -3.30 8.85 -17.06
C ASP A 347 -2.06 9.46 -16.43
N ALA A 348 -1.27 8.65 -15.73
CA ALA A 348 -0.10 9.08 -14.97
C ALA A 348 1.18 8.57 -15.62
N LEU A 349 2.08 9.50 -15.94
CA LEU A 349 3.41 9.22 -16.48
C LEU A 349 4.44 9.32 -15.35
N GLY A 350 5.24 8.28 -15.18
CA GLY A 350 6.28 8.21 -14.16
C GLY A 350 7.30 7.13 -14.48
N SER A 351 8.43 7.15 -13.76
CA SER A 351 9.41 6.07 -13.75
C SER A 351 9.77 5.70 -12.33
N THR A 352 10.44 4.57 -12.20
CA THR A 352 11.02 4.12 -10.94
C THR A 352 12.27 4.88 -10.55
N GLU A 353 12.86 5.69 -11.43
CA GLU A 353 14.07 6.46 -11.20
C GLU A 353 13.76 7.89 -10.74
N GLY A 354 12.59 8.44 -11.11
CA GLY A 354 12.20 9.81 -10.76
C GLY A 354 10.79 9.97 -10.20
N GLY A 355 10.05 8.88 -9.98
CA GLY A 355 8.67 8.94 -9.49
C GLY A 355 7.69 9.44 -10.56
N GLY A 356 6.64 10.14 -10.14
CA GLY A 356 5.64 10.72 -11.05
C GLY A 356 6.16 11.98 -11.75
N TYR A 357 6.10 12.01 -13.08
CA TYR A 357 6.56 13.14 -13.91
C TYR A 357 5.40 13.96 -14.48
N ALA A 358 4.28 13.35 -14.84
CA ALA A 358 3.18 14.06 -15.49
C ALA A 358 1.85 13.34 -15.30
N VAL A 359 0.74 14.07 -15.38
CA VAL A 359 -0.62 13.52 -15.27
C VAL A 359 -1.56 14.15 -16.27
N THR A 360 -2.58 13.39 -16.68
CA THR A 360 -3.73 13.87 -17.43
C THR A 360 -4.97 13.24 -16.85
N ALA A 361 -6.09 13.97 -16.83
CA ALA A 361 -7.36 13.44 -16.36
C ALA A 361 -8.44 13.62 -17.43
N ALA A 362 -9.24 12.57 -17.65
CA ALA A 362 -10.45 12.57 -18.46
C ALA A 362 -11.64 12.20 -17.59
N ALA A 363 -12.79 12.78 -17.85
CA ALA A 363 -14.04 12.49 -17.16
C ALA A 363 -15.19 12.53 -18.17
N LYS A 364 -16.39 12.11 -17.77
CA LYS A 364 -17.56 12.16 -18.66
C LYS A 364 -17.78 13.56 -19.22
N GLY A 365 -17.84 13.67 -20.55
CA GLY A 365 -17.98 14.95 -21.25
C GLY A 365 -16.66 15.73 -21.47
N MET A 366 -15.51 15.19 -21.06
CA MET A 366 -14.19 15.76 -21.34
C MET A 366 -13.42 14.84 -22.29
N HIS A 367 -13.23 15.29 -23.53
CA HIS A 367 -12.37 14.56 -24.48
C HIS A 367 -10.91 14.94 -24.26
N VAL A 368 -10.04 13.93 -24.16
CA VAL A 368 -8.60 14.09 -23.96
C VAL A 368 -7.87 13.34 -25.06
N GLU A 369 -7.03 14.05 -25.80
CA GLU A 369 -6.19 13.43 -26.82
C GLU A 369 -5.16 12.46 -26.19
N THR A 370 -4.85 11.38 -26.92
CA THR A 370 -3.91 10.36 -26.46
C THR A 370 -2.52 10.95 -26.24
N ALA A 371 -1.87 10.58 -25.13
CA ALA A 371 -0.49 10.93 -24.79
C ALA A 371 -0.17 12.44 -24.62
N LYS A 372 -1.15 13.29 -24.29
CA LYS A 372 -0.91 14.68 -23.86
C LYS A 372 -0.98 14.78 -22.34
N PHE A 373 0.09 15.27 -21.69
CA PHE A 373 0.20 15.36 -20.23
C PHE A 373 0.51 16.75 -19.69
N GLN A 374 0.09 17.02 -18.45
CA GLN A 374 0.51 18.16 -17.65
C GLN A 374 1.67 17.76 -16.73
N LEU A 375 2.77 18.51 -16.76
CA LEU A 375 3.97 18.22 -15.98
C LEU A 375 3.72 18.39 -14.48
N ALA A 376 4.26 17.49 -13.66
CA ALA A 376 4.28 17.62 -12.21
C ALA A 376 5.21 18.78 -11.79
N PRO A 377 4.94 19.48 -10.68
CA PRO A 377 5.72 20.65 -10.24
C PRO A 377 7.22 20.41 -10.04
N THR A 378 7.63 19.16 -9.84
CA THR A 378 9.02 18.74 -9.61
C THR A 378 9.76 18.36 -10.90
N THR A 379 9.09 18.34 -12.05
CA THR A 379 9.68 17.91 -13.33
C THR A 379 10.55 19.01 -13.92
N ARG A 380 11.84 18.70 -14.13
CA ARG A 380 12.80 19.60 -14.77
C ARG A 380 13.04 19.11 -16.20
N CYS A 381 12.86 20.00 -17.18
CA CYS A 381 13.16 19.75 -18.58
C CYS A 381 14.65 19.76 -18.88
#